data_AF-A0A2E4T3M7-F1
#
_entry.id   AF-A0A2E4T3M7-F1
#
_cell.length_a   1.000
_cell.length_b   1.000
_cell.length_c   1.000
_cell.angle_alpha   90.00
_cell.angle_beta   90.00
_cell.angle_gamma   90.00
#
_symmetry.space_group_name_H-M   'P 1'
#
loop_
_entity.id
_entity.type
_entity.pdbx_description
1 polymer ?
#
loop_
_entity_poly.entity_id
_entity_poly.type
_entity_poly.pdbx_seq_one_letter_code
_entity_poly.pdbx_strand_id
1 'polypeptide(L)'
;MPQNGGGRGWATDPDTGEKVMPQQWAEFLEWLLSDERVPSSAREWCAERDLNERTVRRWKADPRFIREWDRRAAELNVHPERTQSVVDALYKQAAQGDVKAASLYLQYIERFTPKRRVVVDDEREASGMSDAELAAELDDLIAGLRSEDA
;
A
#
# COMPACT_ATOMS: atom_id res chain seq x y z
N MET A 1 -18.35 -13.83 -34.10
CA MET A 1 -16.97 -13.36 -34.32
C MET A 1 -16.62 -12.48 -33.13
N PRO A 2 -15.77 -12.91 -32.17
CA PRO A 2 -15.45 -12.06 -31.03
C PRO A 2 -14.64 -10.87 -31.56
N GLN A 3 -15.23 -9.67 -31.49
CA GLN A 3 -14.55 -8.43 -31.81
C GLN A 3 -13.39 -8.29 -30.83
N ASN A 4 -12.16 -8.39 -31.36
CA ASN A 4 -10.97 -8.06 -30.62
C ASN A 4 -11.16 -6.66 -30.02
N GLY A 5 -11.39 -6.60 -28.71
CA GLY A 5 -11.44 -5.39 -27.88
C GLY A 5 -10.08 -4.70 -27.78
N GLY A 6 -9.40 -4.54 -28.92
CA GLY A 6 -8.29 -3.63 -29.11
C GLY A 6 -8.82 -2.20 -29.12
N GLY A 7 -9.48 -1.79 -28.03
CA GLY A 7 -9.83 -0.40 -27.79
C GLY A 7 -8.53 0.40 -27.78
N ARG A 8 -8.47 1.44 -28.61
CA ARG A 8 -7.47 2.49 -28.47
C ARG A 8 -7.57 2.95 -27.01
N GLY A 9 -6.52 2.74 -26.22
CA GLY A 9 -6.55 3.06 -24.79
C GLY A 9 -6.92 4.53 -24.58
N TRP A 10 -7.56 4.86 -23.44
CA TRP A 10 -8.00 6.20 -23.00
C TRP A 10 -8.52 7.13 -24.11
N ALA A 11 -9.82 7.36 -24.13
CA ALA A 11 -10.43 8.33 -25.04
C ALA A 11 -9.97 9.74 -24.67
N THR A 12 -9.84 10.62 -25.66
CA THR A 12 -9.69 12.05 -25.41
C THR A 12 -11.07 12.67 -25.52
N ASP A 13 -11.48 13.40 -24.49
CA ASP A 13 -12.71 14.19 -24.52
C ASP A 13 -12.57 15.31 -25.57
N PRO A 14 -13.50 15.41 -26.54
CA PRO A 14 -13.41 16.39 -27.61
C PRO A 14 -13.60 17.84 -27.15
N ASP A 15 -14.24 18.06 -26.00
CA ASP A 15 -14.58 19.39 -25.48
C ASP A 15 -13.52 19.91 -24.52
N THR A 16 -12.90 19.02 -23.72
CA THR A 16 -11.91 19.39 -22.69
C THR A 16 -10.47 19.03 -23.06
N GLY A 17 -10.27 18.13 -24.03
CA GLY A 17 -8.95 17.61 -24.39
C GLY A 17 -8.34 16.68 -23.34
N GLU A 18 -9.06 16.37 -22.27
CA GLU A 18 -8.59 15.50 -21.20
C GLU A 18 -8.69 14.03 -21.60
N LYS A 19 -7.80 13.20 -21.03
CA LYS A 19 -7.88 11.75 -21.22
C LYS A 19 -8.92 11.19 -20.27
N VAL A 20 -10.01 10.68 -20.82
CA VAL A 20 -11.11 10.07 -20.08
C VAL A 20 -11.02 8.55 -20.13
N MET A 21 -11.23 7.93 -18.98
CA MET A 21 -11.29 6.48 -18.85
C MET A 21 -12.47 5.94 -19.67
N PRO A 22 -12.27 4.95 -20.56
CA PRO A 22 -13.37 4.34 -21.29
C PRO A 22 -14.39 3.71 -20.34
N GLN A 23 -15.68 3.79 -20.67
CA GLN A 23 -16.76 3.29 -19.81
C GLN A 23 -16.57 1.83 -19.39
N GLN A 24 -16.16 0.95 -20.31
CA GLN A 24 -15.88 -0.47 -19.99
C GLN A 24 -14.76 -0.66 -18.94
N TRP A 25 -13.78 0.25 -18.92
CA TRP A 25 -12.71 0.22 -17.90
C TRP A 25 -13.25 0.68 -16.56
N ALA A 26 -14.12 1.70 -16.57
CA ALA A 26 -14.77 2.20 -15.36
C ALA A 26 -15.70 1.14 -14.75
N GLU A 27 -16.52 0.46 -15.55
CA GLU A 27 -17.40 -0.64 -15.10
C GLU A 27 -16.59 -1.82 -14.53
N PHE A 28 -15.49 -2.18 -15.19
CA PHE A 28 -14.60 -3.22 -14.67
C PHE A 28 -13.92 -2.81 -13.37
N LEU A 29 -13.51 -1.55 -13.25
CA LEU A 29 -12.91 -1.01 -12.04
C LEU A 29 -13.92 -0.95 -10.89
N GLU A 30 -15.16 -0.56 -11.15
CA GLU A 30 -16.24 -0.58 -10.18
C GLU A 30 -16.50 -2.01 -9.67
N TRP A 31 -16.59 -2.98 -10.58
CA TRP A 31 -16.69 -4.39 -10.21
C TRP A 31 -15.46 -4.90 -9.43
N LEU A 32 -14.25 -4.40 -9.71
CA LEU A 32 -13.07 -4.75 -8.89
C LEU A 32 -13.15 -4.18 -7.48
N LEU A 33 -13.77 -3.02 -7.30
CA LEU A 33 -13.85 -2.30 -6.03
C LEU A 33 -15.11 -2.64 -5.21
N SER A 34 -16.08 -3.37 -5.78
CA SER A 34 -17.25 -3.84 -5.06
C SER A 34 -16.90 -4.86 -3.97
N ASP A 35 -17.57 -4.78 -2.83
CA ASP A 35 -17.39 -5.71 -1.71
C ASP A 35 -17.82 -7.14 -2.08
N GLU A 36 -18.99 -7.26 -2.70
CA GLU A 36 -19.50 -8.51 -3.24
C GLU A 36 -19.42 -8.47 -4.77
N ARG A 37 -18.42 -9.16 -5.31
CA ARG A 37 -18.23 -9.22 -6.76
C ARG A 37 -19.28 -10.11 -7.40
N VAL A 38 -20.12 -9.51 -8.25
CA VAL A 38 -21.10 -10.22 -9.08
C VAL A 38 -20.85 -9.83 -10.55
N PRO A 39 -20.42 -10.76 -11.42
CA PRO A 39 -20.06 -12.15 -11.13
C PRO A 39 -18.85 -12.32 -10.20
N SER A 40 -18.69 -13.53 -9.64
CA SER A 40 -17.64 -13.82 -8.65
C SER A 40 -16.22 -13.77 -9.22
N SER A 41 -16.08 -14.04 -10.52
CA SER A 41 -14.80 -14.11 -11.19
C SER A 41 -14.70 -13.16 -12.38
N ALA A 42 -13.49 -12.70 -12.68
CA ALA A 42 -13.24 -11.85 -13.83
C ALA A 42 -13.56 -12.57 -15.15
N ARG A 43 -13.44 -13.91 -15.17
CA ARG A 43 -13.80 -14.75 -16.32
C ARG A 43 -15.31 -14.70 -16.60
N GLU A 44 -16.13 -14.87 -15.57
CA GLU A 44 -17.59 -14.77 -15.69
C GLU A 44 -18.00 -13.34 -16.06
N TRP A 45 -17.40 -12.33 -15.42
CA TRP A 45 -17.65 -10.92 -15.75
C TRP A 45 -17.35 -10.60 -17.22
N CYS A 46 -16.25 -11.16 -17.75
CA CYS A 46 -15.90 -11.06 -19.17
C CYS A 46 -16.92 -11.79 -20.06
N ALA A 47 -17.33 -13.00 -19.67
CA ALA A 47 -18.28 -13.81 -20.44
C ALA A 47 -19.65 -13.15 -20.58
N GLU A 48 -20.16 -12.52 -19.53
CA GLU A 48 -21.43 -11.77 -19.56
C GLU A 48 -21.40 -10.57 -20.51
N ARG A 49 -20.22 -10.01 -20.77
CA ARG A 49 -20.01 -8.80 -21.58
C ARG A 49 -19.44 -9.10 -22.96
N ASP A 50 -19.35 -10.36 -23.35
CA ASP A 50 -18.72 -10.84 -24.59
C ASP A 50 -17.28 -10.30 -24.78
N LEU A 51 -16.53 -10.21 -23.66
CA LEU A 51 -15.16 -9.73 -23.64
C LEU A 51 -14.18 -10.90 -23.54
N ASN A 52 -13.04 -10.78 -24.21
CA ASN A 52 -11.94 -11.72 -24.06
C ASN A 52 -11.17 -11.44 -22.76
N GLU A 53 -10.87 -12.45 -21.95
CA GLU A 53 -10.07 -12.30 -20.71
C GLU A 53 -8.72 -11.60 -20.95
N ARG A 54 -8.10 -11.81 -22.11
CA ARG A 54 -6.84 -11.15 -22.49
C ARG A 54 -6.98 -9.63 -22.57
N THR A 55 -8.16 -9.14 -22.94
CA THR A 55 -8.47 -7.70 -23.01
C THR A 55 -8.39 -7.09 -21.62
N VAL A 56 -9.07 -7.69 -20.64
CA VAL A 56 -9.05 -7.23 -19.25
C VAL A 56 -7.66 -7.36 -18.62
N ARG A 57 -6.92 -8.44 -18.92
CA ARG A 57 -5.51 -8.57 -18.50
C ARG A 57 -4.65 -7.42 -19.02
N ARG A 58 -4.87 -6.97 -20.26
CA ARG A 58 -4.16 -5.83 -20.84
C ARG A 58 -4.54 -4.52 -20.14
N TRP A 59 -5.79 -4.32 -19.74
CA TRP A 59 -6.21 -3.14 -18.98
C TRP A 59 -5.49 -3.08 -17.62
N LYS A 60 -5.42 -4.20 -16.91
CA LYS A 60 -4.69 -4.31 -15.64
C LYS A 60 -3.18 -4.09 -15.75
N ALA A 61 -2.62 -4.15 -16.95
CA ALA A 61 -1.21 -3.83 -17.21
C ALA A 61 -0.99 -2.37 -17.64
N ASP A 62 -2.06 -1.61 -17.92
CA ASP A 62 -1.94 -0.21 -18.33
C ASP A 62 -1.65 0.68 -17.09
N PRO A 63 -0.54 1.44 -17.06
CA PRO A 63 -0.19 2.28 -15.91
C PRO A 63 -1.22 3.35 -15.56
N ARG A 64 -2.08 3.75 -16.49
CA ARG A 64 -3.15 4.73 -16.22
C ARG A 64 -4.32 4.06 -15.50
N PHE A 65 -4.65 2.82 -15.86
CA PHE A 65 -5.67 2.05 -15.15
C PHE A 65 -5.23 1.75 -13.71
N ILE A 66 -3.97 1.33 -13.54
CA ILE A 66 -3.40 1.04 -12.21
C ILE A 66 -3.47 2.29 -11.31
N ARG A 67 -3.04 3.46 -11.82
CA ARG A 67 -3.12 4.72 -11.04
C ARG A 67 -4.53 5.08 -10.62
N GLU A 68 -5.51 4.92 -11.51
CA GLU A 68 -6.91 5.19 -11.18
C GLU A 68 -7.45 4.17 -10.16
N TRP A 69 -7.07 2.90 -10.31
CA TRP A 69 -7.43 1.84 -9.38
C TRP A 69 -6.89 2.14 -7.98
N ASP A 70 -5.60 2.44 -7.86
CA ASP A 70 -4.97 2.77 -6.58
C ASP A 70 -5.62 3.99 -5.94
N ARG A 71 -5.94 5.03 -6.73
CA ARG A 71 -6.62 6.24 -6.24
C ARG A 71 -7.99 5.91 -5.63
N ARG A 72 -8.86 5.23 -6.38
CA ARG A 72 -10.21 4.88 -5.90
C ARG A 72 -10.18 3.87 -4.75
N ALA A 73 -9.24 2.93 -4.77
CA ALA A 73 -9.04 1.99 -3.67
C ALA A 73 -8.61 2.71 -2.39
N ALA A 74 -7.72 3.71 -2.50
CA ALA A 74 -7.32 4.54 -1.37
C ALA A 74 -8.51 5.36 -0.81
N GLU A 75 -9.30 5.98 -1.68
CA GLU A 75 -10.53 6.69 -1.28
C GLU A 75 -11.52 5.78 -0.55
N LEU A 76 -11.73 4.56 -1.08
CA LEU A 76 -12.60 3.56 -0.47
C LEU A 76 -12.10 3.14 0.92
N ASN A 77 -10.79 2.88 1.06
CA ASN A 77 -10.19 2.49 2.35
C ASN A 77 -10.22 3.61 3.40
N VAL A 78 -10.26 4.88 2.96
CA VAL A 78 -10.35 6.06 3.83
C VAL A 78 -11.81 6.43 4.14
N HIS A 79 -12.79 5.77 3.51
CA HIS A 79 -14.20 6.08 3.75
C HIS A 79 -14.57 5.86 5.23
N PRO A 80 -15.03 6.92 5.94
CA PRO A 80 -15.27 6.85 7.39
C PRO A 80 -16.19 5.71 7.82
N GLU A 81 -17.21 5.38 7.03
CA GLU A 81 -18.12 4.25 7.33
C GLU A 81 -17.43 2.89 7.28
N ARG A 82 -16.47 2.68 6.37
CA ARG A 82 -15.71 1.44 6.30
C ARG A 82 -14.72 1.34 7.46
N THR A 83 -14.06 2.44 7.79
CA THR A 83 -13.21 2.52 8.99
C THR A 83 -14.03 2.17 10.24
N GLN A 84 -15.23 2.73 10.39
CA GLN A 84 -16.10 2.44 11.53
C GLN A 84 -16.52 0.96 11.55
N SER A 85 -16.91 0.38 10.40
CA SER A 85 -17.26 -1.05 10.35
C SER A 85 -16.10 -1.97 10.74
N VAL A 86 -14.86 -1.62 10.39
CA VAL A 86 -13.66 -2.37 10.82
C VAL A 86 -13.44 -2.22 12.33
N VAL A 87 -13.62 -1.01 12.87
CA VAL A 87 -13.52 -0.72 14.30
C VAL A 87 -14.57 -1.52 15.09
N ASP A 88 -15.80 -1.60 14.60
CA ASP A 88 -16.89 -2.38 15.22
C ASP A 88 -16.58 -3.89 15.20
N ALA A 89 -16.03 -4.39 14.09
CA ALA A 89 -15.59 -5.78 13.99
C ALA A 89 -14.44 -6.09 14.95
N LEU A 90 -13.45 -5.20 15.06
CA LEU A 90 -12.35 -5.31 16.01
C LEU A 90 -12.86 -5.31 17.46
N TYR A 91 -13.80 -4.43 17.80
CA TYR A 91 -14.42 -4.41 19.13
C TYR A 91 -15.11 -5.74 19.44
N LYS A 92 -15.91 -6.28 18.50
CA LYS A 92 -16.60 -7.56 18.68
C LYS A 92 -15.63 -8.71 18.90
N GLN A 93 -14.54 -8.78 18.13
CA GLN A 93 -13.50 -9.80 18.29
C GLN A 93 -12.72 -9.63 19.61
N ALA A 94 -12.41 -8.39 19.99
CA ALA A 94 -11.76 -8.07 21.26
C ALA A 94 -12.62 -8.52 22.45
N ALA A 95 -13.93 -8.26 22.41
CA ALA A 95 -14.88 -8.70 23.43
C ALA A 95 -14.99 -10.23 23.55
N GLN A 96 -14.63 -10.97 22.49
CA GLN A 96 -14.57 -12.44 22.48
C GLN A 96 -13.23 -13.00 22.94
N GLY A 97 -12.27 -12.14 23.32
CA GLY A 97 -10.96 -12.54 23.86
C GLY A 97 -9.82 -12.53 22.85
N ASP A 98 -10.01 -12.03 21.62
CA ASP A 98 -8.89 -11.84 20.69
C ASP A 98 -7.99 -10.68 21.15
N VAL A 99 -6.83 -11.04 21.72
CA VAL A 99 -5.85 -10.10 22.26
C VAL A 99 -5.28 -9.18 21.18
N LYS A 100 -5.15 -9.65 19.94
CA LYS A 100 -4.63 -8.84 18.83
C LYS A 100 -5.67 -7.81 18.41
N ALA A 101 -6.93 -8.20 18.29
CA ALA A 101 -8.03 -7.29 18.01
C ALA A 101 -8.17 -6.22 19.12
N ALA A 102 -8.06 -6.62 20.39
CA ALA A 102 -8.09 -5.70 21.53
C ALA A 102 -6.92 -4.69 21.48
N SER A 103 -5.70 -5.16 21.19
CA SER A 103 -4.53 -4.28 21.06
C SER A 103 -4.69 -3.26 19.94
N LEU A 104 -5.17 -3.69 18.77
CA LEU A 104 -5.41 -2.80 17.63
C LEU A 104 -6.53 -1.78 17.91
N TYR A 105 -7.63 -2.22 18.53
CA TYR A 105 -8.73 -1.33 18.91
C TYR A 105 -8.30 -0.28 19.93
N LEU A 106 -7.59 -0.68 20.99
CA LEU A 106 -7.10 0.24 22.03
C LEU A 106 -6.04 1.22 21.49
N GLN A 107 -5.21 0.79 20.53
CA GLN A 107 -4.31 1.67 19.80
C GLN A 107 -5.08 2.73 19.00
N TYR A 108 -6.13 2.30 18.29
CA TYR A 108 -6.96 3.20 17.48
C TYR A 108 -7.65 4.28 18.32
N ILE A 109 -8.20 3.93 19.49
CA ILE A 109 -8.82 4.91 20.41
C ILE A 109 -7.82 5.64 21.31
N GLU A 110 -6.51 5.50 21.04
CA GLU A 110 -5.40 6.09 21.80
C GLU A 110 -5.40 5.74 23.31
N ARG A 111 -6.07 4.65 23.69
CA ARG A 111 -6.09 4.13 25.07
C ARG A 111 -4.95 3.15 25.34
N PHE A 112 -4.17 2.80 24.33
CA PHE A 112 -2.97 1.97 24.45
C PHE A 112 -1.92 2.39 23.41
N THR A 113 -0.92 3.16 23.82
CA THR A 113 0.25 3.46 22.98
C THR A 113 1.33 2.40 23.23
N PRO A 114 1.63 1.50 22.27
CA PRO A 114 2.68 0.52 22.45
C PRO A 114 4.00 1.26 22.62
N LYS A 115 4.71 1.01 23.72
CA LYS A 115 6.04 1.60 23.93
C LYS A 115 6.97 1.07 22.84
N ARG A 116 7.36 1.91 21.88
CA ARG A 116 8.43 1.58 20.93
C ARG A 116 9.69 1.30 21.73
N ARG A 117 10.22 0.08 21.64
CA ARG A 117 11.60 -0.19 22.03
C ARG A 117 12.48 0.50 21.00
N VAL A 118 13.07 1.63 21.38
CA VAL A 118 14.21 2.18 20.65
C VAL A 118 15.38 1.26 20.97
N VAL A 119 15.73 0.39 20.03
CA VAL A 119 17.03 -0.29 20.05
C VAL A 119 18.00 0.73 19.49
N VAL A 120 18.77 1.36 20.38
CA VAL A 120 19.92 2.16 19.98
C VAL A 120 21.02 1.13 19.71
N ASP A 121 21.23 0.77 18.45
CA ASP A 121 22.45 0.08 18.04
C ASP A 121 23.56 1.14 18.08
N ASP A 122 24.35 1.16 19.16
CA ASP A 122 25.56 1.97 19.31
C ASP A 122 26.73 1.36 18.49
N GLU A 123 26.46 0.87 17.29
CA GLU A 123 27.51 0.71 16.26
C GLU A 123 27.61 2.05 15.52
N ARG A 124 28.18 3.07 16.18
CA ARG A 124 28.52 4.33 15.51
C ARG A 124 29.55 4.02 14.42
N GLU A 125 29.11 3.91 13.18
CA GLU A 125 30.00 3.91 12.03
C GLU A 125 30.87 5.19 12.09
N ALA A 126 32.17 5.06 11.83
CA ALA A 126 33.11 6.18 11.80
C ALA A 126 32.66 7.32 10.85
N SER A 127 31.75 7.02 9.91
CA SER A 127 31.09 7.96 9.01
C SER A 127 30.25 9.03 9.71
N GLY A 128 29.83 8.79 10.97
CA GLY A 128 29.00 9.70 11.76
C GLY A 128 29.73 10.50 12.83
N MET A 129 31.04 10.30 13.02
CA MET A 129 31.85 11.04 13.99
C MET A 129 32.37 12.33 13.37
N SER A 130 32.44 13.40 14.15
CA SER A 130 33.09 14.63 13.73
C SER A 130 34.61 14.44 13.67
N ASP A 131 35.30 15.24 12.85
CA ASP A 131 36.76 15.18 12.69
C ASP A 131 37.52 15.25 14.04
N ALA A 132 37.00 16.03 15.00
CA ALA A 132 37.59 16.17 16.33
C ALA A 132 37.44 14.89 17.18
N GLU A 133 36.32 14.20 17.06
CA GLU A 133 36.06 12.94 17.77
C GLU A 133 36.86 11.79 17.14
N LEU A 134 36.99 11.76 15.82
CA LEU A 134 37.85 10.80 15.11
C LEU A 134 39.32 10.96 15.49
N ALA A 135 39.80 12.20 15.62
CA ALA A 135 41.17 12.47 16.03
C ALA A 135 41.46 11.97 17.45
N ALA A 136 40.51 12.18 18.39
CA ALA A 136 40.66 11.70 19.77
C ALA A 136 40.70 10.16 19.84
N GLU A 137 39.81 9.47 19.13
CA GLU A 137 39.78 8.01 19.08
C GLU A 137 41.06 7.43 18.47
N LEU A 138 41.59 8.08 17.42
CA LEU A 138 42.83 7.68 16.79
C LEU A 138 44.04 7.83 17.74
N ASP A 139 44.10 8.92 18.49
CA ASP A 139 45.18 9.15 19.46
C ASP A 139 45.17 8.09 20.57
N ASP A 140 43.99 7.69 21.06
CA ASP A 140 43.85 6.63 22.06
C ASP A 140 44.29 5.26 21.51
N LEU A 141 43.93 4.92 20.28
CA LEU A 141 44.39 3.69 19.62
C LEU A 141 45.91 3.66 19.40
N ILE A 142 46.50 4.79 19.01
CA ILE A 142 47.96 4.92 18.85
C ILE A 142 48.68 4.79 20.20
N ALA A 143 48.12 5.36 21.27
CA ALA A 143 48.66 5.23 22.61
C ALA A 143 48.64 3.76 23.09
N GLY A 144 47.54 3.04 22.82
CA GLY A 144 47.43 1.61 23.08
C GLY A 144 48.49 0.80 22.34
N LEU A 145 48.63 1.00 21.03
CA LEU A 145 49.61 0.27 20.20
C LEU A 145 51.06 0.51 20.66
N ARG A 146 51.40 1.76 21.00
CA ARG A 146 52.73 2.12 21.51
C ARG A 146 53.04 1.54 22.89
N SER A 147 52.00 1.25 23.68
CA SER A 147 52.17 0.62 24.99
C SER A 147 52.40 -0.90 24.89
N GLU A 148 51.98 -1.53 23.79
CA GLU A 148 52.21 -2.96 23.52
C GLU A 148 53.60 -3.25 22.94
N ASP A 149 54.23 -2.25 22.30
CA ASP A 149 55.56 -2.34 21.68
C ASP A 149 56.74 -1.97 22.63
N ALA A 150 56.48 -1.71 23.93
CA ALA A 150 57.47 -1.30 24.95
C ALA A 150 57.66 -2.36 26.05
#